data_AF-D8RQM9-F1
#
_entry.id   AF-D8RQM9-F1
#
_cell.length_a   1.000
_cell.length_b   1.000
_cell.length_c   1.000
_cell.angle_alpha   90.00
_cell.angle_beta   90.00
_cell.angle_gamma   90.00
#
_symmetry.space_group_name_H-M   'P 1'
#
loop_
_entity.id
_entity.type
_entity.pdbx_description
1 polymer ?
#
loop_
_entity_poly.entity_id
_entity_poly.type
_entity_poly.pdbx_seq_one_letter_code
_entity_poly.pdbx_strand_id
1 'polypeptide(L)'
;MATLPLSLIFAFKNRPKCVITRAQYVKVMAWQEVTAKRSNELGSPTRRKSSIQELVFLEDDVQALNEAFPQGEKADTSWAVTVLFYLAKLVFGILGLALSIIWLLHIIVFMLVNPPAFPFLNQVFIQLDSAWGLLGTTAFAIFCYYLIMSVISGEMHSIHPMKYQGTLMNSFLFNVAIILLCSTR
;
A
#
# COMPACT_ATOMS: atom_id res chain seq x y z
N MET A 1 4.03 -4.14 -10.35
CA MET A 1 2.84 -3.60 -11.07
C MET A 1 1.53 -4.25 -10.62
N ALA A 2 1.47 -5.59 -10.49
CA ALA A 2 0.27 -6.25 -9.97
C ALA A 2 0.06 -6.07 -8.45
N THR A 3 1.09 -5.67 -7.70
CA THR A 3 1.08 -5.55 -6.23
C THR A 3 0.03 -4.55 -5.73
N LEU A 4 -0.09 -3.37 -6.36
CA LEU A 4 -1.06 -2.36 -5.97
C LEU A 4 -2.51 -2.82 -6.17
N PRO A 5 -2.95 -3.22 -7.38
CA PRO A 5 -4.33 -3.67 -7.56
C PRO A 5 -4.65 -4.92 -6.74
N LEU A 6 -3.71 -5.87 -6.64
CA LEU A 6 -3.90 -7.06 -5.81
C LEU A 6 -4.01 -6.71 -4.33
N SER A 7 -3.16 -5.83 -3.80
CA SER A 7 -3.23 -5.42 -2.40
C SER A 7 -4.53 -4.70 -2.06
N LEU A 8 -5.06 -3.88 -2.97
CA LEU A 8 -6.37 -3.24 -2.82
C LEU A 8 -7.53 -4.25 -2.82
N ILE A 9 -7.49 -5.24 -3.73
CA ILE A 9 -8.48 -6.32 -3.79
C ILE A 9 -8.39 -7.21 -2.54
N PHE A 10 -7.19 -7.55 -2.09
CA PHE A 10 -6.98 -8.33 -0.87
C PHE A 10 -7.38 -7.56 0.38
N ALA A 11 -7.14 -6.25 0.44
CA ALA A 11 -7.61 -5.40 1.53
C ALA A 11 -9.13 -5.43 1.65
N PHE A 12 -9.86 -5.45 0.52
CA PHE A 12 -11.31 -5.65 0.54
C PHE A 12 -11.68 -7.09 0.95
N LYS A 13 -11.02 -8.11 0.40
CA LYS A 13 -11.35 -9.52 0.70
C LYS A 13 -11.14 -9.88 2.18
N ASN A 14 -10.03 -9.38 2.76
CA ASN A 14 -9.58 -9.66 4.12
C ASN A 14 -10.08 -8.61 5.12
N ARG A 15 -11.05 -7.76 4.75
CA ARG A 15 -11.67 -6.81 5.66
C ARG A 15 -12.23 -7.51 6.91
N PRO A 16 -12.14 -6.89 8.09
CA PRO A 16 -12.70 -7.44 9.31
C PRO A 16 -14.22 -7.63 9.17
N LYS A 17 -14.71 -8.84 9.48
CA LYS A 17 -16.13 -9.22 9.34
C LYS A 17 -16.89 -9.27 10.66
N CYS A 18 -16.21 -9.45 11.79
CA CYS A 18 -16.82 -9.72 13.09
C CYS A 18 -16.28 -8.77 14.15
N VAL A 19 -17.13 -8.36 15.09
CA VAL A 19 -16.80 -7.46 16.21
C VAL A 19 -15.91 -8.18 17.23
N ILE A 20 -14.69 -7.68 17.47
CA ILE A 20 -13.87 -8.17 18.58
C ILE A 20 -14.55 -7.88 19.92
N THR A 21 -14.43 -8.77 20.90
CA THR A 21 -14.96 -8.49 22.25
C THR A 21 -14.13 -7.40 22.93
N ARG A 22 -14.79 -6.46 23.64
CA ARG A 22 -14.12 -5.42 24.44
C ARG A 22 -12.99 -5.95 25.33
N ALA A 23 -13.14 -7.18 25.86
CA ALA A 23 -12.12 -7.85 26.66
C ALA A 23 -10.80 -8.11 25.90
N GLN A 24 -10.86 -8.51 24.63
CA GLN A 24 -9.66 -8.73 23.83
C GLN A 24 -8.97 -7.40 23.49
N TYR A 25 -9.74 -6.34 23.20
CA TYR A 25 -9.19 -5.00 23.01
C TYR A 25 -8.43 -4.51 24.25
N VAL A 26 -9.08 -4.56 25.42
CA VAL A 26 -8.45 -4.17 26.70
C VAL A 26 -7.19 -4.99 26.97
N LYS A 27 -7.20 -6.29 26.64
CA LYS A 27 -6.02 -7.14 26.76
C LYS A 27 -4.87 -6.62 25.88
N VAL A 28 -5.10 -6.33 24.60
CA VAL A 28 -4.05 -5.83 23.68
C VAL A 28 -3.49 -4.48 24.16
N MET A 29 -4.34 -3.55 24.60
CA MET A 29 -3.91 -2.27 25.17
C MET A 29 -3.03 -2.45 26.41
N ALA A 30 -3.42 -3.37 27.30
CA ALA A 30 -2.61 -3.69 28.48
C ALA A 30 -1.24 -4.27 28.11
N TRP A 31 -1.17 -5.13 27.08
CA TRP A 31 0.13 -5.61 26.55
C TRP A 31 0.99 -4.46 26.01
N GLN A 32 0.38 -3.46 25.37
CA GLN A 32 1.08 -2.32 24.81
C GLN A 32 1.69 -1.46 25.92
N GLU A 33 0.92 -1.16 26.96
CA GLU A 33 1.40 -0.40 28.11
C GLU A 33 2.53 -1.13 28.87
N VAL A 34 2.39 -2.44 29.09
CA VAL A 34 3.42 -3.24 29.77
C VAL A 34 4.70 -3.29 28.94
N THR A 35 4.60 -3.45 27.62
CA THR A 35 5.75 -3.50 26.71
C THR A 35 6.45 -2.14 26.62
N ALA A 36 5.69 -1.04 26.62
CA ALA A 36 6.22 0.32 26.68
C ALA A 36 7.02 0.57 27.98
N LYS A 37 6.47 0.18 29.13
CA LYS A 37 7.15 0.27 30.42
C LYS A 37 8.43 -0.57 30.44
N ARG A 38 8.35 -1.83 30.01
CA ARG A 38 9.51 -2.73 29.88
C ARG A 38 10.62 -2.13 29.02
N SER A 39 10.26 -1.50 27.89
CA SER A 39 11.22 -0.84 26.99
C SER A 39 11.95 0.33 27.65
N ASN A 40 11.25 1.09 28.52
CA ASN A 40 11.84 2.21 29.25
C ASN A 40 12.72 1.76 30.43
N GLU A 41 12.41 0.63 31.07
CA GLU A 41 13.21 0.07 32.18
C GLU A 41 14.49 -0.65 31.72
N LEU A 42 14.56 -1.05 30.44
CA LEU A 42 15.72 -1.74 29.88
C LEU A 42 16.93 -0.81 29.72
N GLY A 43 17.93 -0.99 30.59
CA GLY A 43 19.21 -0.26 30.50
C GLY A 43 20.13 -0.71 29.35
N SER A 44 19.95 -1.91 28.80
CA SER A 44 20.79 -2.40 27.69
C SER A 44 20.29 -1.89 26.33
N PRO A 45 21.14 -1.25 25.51
CA PRO A 45 20.73 -0.72 24.20
C PRO A 45 20.25 -1.82 23.24
N THR A 46 20.87 -3.01 23.29
CA THR A 46 20.50 -4.13 22.41
C THR A 46 19.13 -4.69 22.76
N ARG A 47 18.85 -4.93 24.05
CA ARG A 47 17.53 -5.42 24.50
C ARG A 47 16.44 -4.37 24.32
N ARG A 48 16.77 -3.09 24.50
CA ARG A 48 15.84 -1.98 24.25
C ARG A 48 15.40 -1.93 22.78
N LYS A 49 16.32 -2.13 21.82
CA LYS A 49 15.98 -2.19 20.39
C LYS A 49 14.95 -3.29 20.07
N SER A 50 15.11 -4.49 20.63
CA SER A 50 14.13 -5.58 20.42
C SER A 50 12.76 -5.26 21.02
N SER A 51 12.70 -4.66 22.22
CA SER A 51 11.43 -4.27 22.84
C SER A 51 10.74 -3.11 22.12
N ILE A 52 11.50 -2.18 21.54
CA ILE A 52 10.95 -1.13 20.66
C ILE A 52 10.34 -1.75 19.40
N GLN A 53 11.02 -2.73 18.79
CA GLN A 53 10.48 -3.41 17.61
C GLN A 53 9.19 -4.17 17.93
N GLU A 54 9.12 -4.84 19.09
CA GLU A 54 7.89 -5.46 19.61
C GLU A 54 6.79 -4.43 19.82
N LEU A 55 7.12 -3.26 20.38
CA LEU A 55 6.17 -2.16 20.58
C LEU A 55 5.60 -1.64 19.27
N VAL A 56 6.43 -1.49 18.24
CA VAL A 56 6.00 -1.03 16.91
C VAL A 56 5.05 -2.05 16.27
N PHE A 57 5.31 -3.35 16.40
CA PHE A 57 4.40 -4.38 15.90
C PHE A 57 3.05 -4.33 16.64
N LEU A 58 3.09 -4.14 17.95
CA LEU A 58 1.87 -4.08 18.77
C LEU A 58 1.06 -2.81 18.51
N GLU A 59 1.72 -1.70 18.17
CA GLU A 59 1.07 -0.47 17.70
C GLU A 59 0.32 -0.71 16.37
N ASP A 60 0.87 -1.50 15.44
CA ASP A 60 0.16 -1.86 14.21
C ASP A 60 -1.08 -2.71 14.50
N ASP A 61 -0.95 -3.70 15.40
CA ASP A 61 -2.07 -4.56 15.79
C ASP A 61 -3.20 -3.73 16.43
N VAL A 62 -2.84 -2.77 17.28
CA VAL A 62 -3.79 -1.82 17.88
C VAL A 62 -4.43 -0.90 16.84
N GLN A 63 -3.66 -0.40 15.88
CA GLN A 63 -4.16 0.44 14.80
C GLN A 63 -5.14 -0.35 13.91
N ALA A 64 -4.78 -1.55 13.49
CA ALA A 64 -5.67 -2.44 12.73
C ALA A 64 -6.94 -2.75 13.51
N LEU A 65 -6.84 -2.87 14.84
CA LEU A 65 -7.98 -3.10 15.71
C LEU A 65 -8.91 -1.89 15.81
N ASN A 66 -8.35 -0.68 15.89
CA ASN A 66 -9.11 0.57 15.90
C ASN A 66 -9.80 0.83 14.55
N GLU A 67 -9.15 0.48 13.44
CA GLU A 67 -9.75 0.57 12.09
C GLU A 67 -10.87 -0.45 11.89
N ALA A 68 -10.71 -1.66 12.43
CA ALA A 68 -11.75 -2.69 12.38
C ALA A 68 -12.94 -2.37 13.31
N PHE A 69 -12.67 -1.74 14.45
CA PHE A 69 -13.63 -1.49 15.51
C PHE A 69 -13.52 -0.04 16.01
N PRO A 70 -14.11 0.92 15.27
CA PRO A 70 -14.14 2.30 15.72
C PRO A 70 -14.87 2.40 17.07
N GLN A 71 -14.17 2.89 18.09
CA GLN A 71 -14.76 3.11 19.41
C GLN A 71 -15.32 4.54 19.55
N GLY A 72 -16.39 4.68 20.33
CA GLY A 72 -16.98 5.97 20.69
C GLY A 72 -18.46 6.08 20.33
N GLU A 73 -19.05 7.25 20.61
CA GLU A 73 -20.46 7.54 20.40
C GLU A 73 -20.87 7.54 18.90
N LYS A 74 -19.88 7.67 18.01
CA LYS A 74 -20.05 7.70 16.55
C LYS A 74 -19.56 6.43 15.87
N ALA A 75 -19.63 5.28 16.55
CA ALA A 75 -19.14 4.00 16.04
C ALA A 75 -19.81 3.63 14.70
N ASP A 76 -21.13 3.81 14.58
CA ASP A 76 -21.89 3.44 13.38
C ASP A 76 -21.49 4.25 12.14
N THR A 77 -21.30 5.57 12.30
CA THR A 77 -20.88 6.44 11.19
C THR A 77 -19.44 6.16 10.78
N SER A 78 -18.56 5.94 11.76
CA SER A 78 -17.16 5.57 11.52
C SER A 78 -17.07 4.23 10.79
N TRP A 79 -17.88 3.25 11.20
CA TRP A 79 -17.95 1.96 10.52
C TRP A 79 -18.44 2.10 9.08
N ALA A 80 -19.50 2.88 8.83
CA ALA A 80 -19.97 3.14 7.46
C ALA A 80 -18.87 3.76 6.57
N VAL A 81 -18.08 4.70 7.10
CA VAL A 81 -16.95 5.30 6.40
C VAL A 81 -15.85 4.27 6.11
N THR A 82 -15.51 3.40 7.08
CA THR A 82 -14.53 2.33 6.83
C THR A 82 -14.99 1.39 5.72
N VAL A 83 -16.26 1.00 5.71
CA VAL A 83 -16.85 0.15 4.67
C VAL A 83 -16.80 0.83 3.30
N LEU A 84 -17.16 2.13 3.24
CA LEU A 84 -17.07 2.92 2.01
C LEU A 84 -15.62 2.98 1.50
N PHE A 85 -14.64 3.16 2.39
CA PHE A 85 -13.24 3.17 2.04
C PHE A 85 -12.76 1.82 1.49
N TYR A 86 -13.18 0.70 2.10
CA TYR A 86 -12.91 -0.63 1.54
C TYR A 86 -13.55 -0.85 0.17
N LEU A 87 -14.77 -0.34 -0.05
CA LEU A 87 -15.43 -0.41 -1.35
C LEU A 87 -14.68 0.43 -2.40
N ALA A 88 -14.26 1.64 -2.05
CA ALA A 88 -13.44 2.49 -2.91
C ALA A 88 -12.13 1.79 -3.27
N LYS A 89 -11.44 1.19 -2.29
CA LYS A 89 -10.24 0.36 -2.54
C LYS A 89 -10.51 -0.73 -3.56
N LEU A 90 -11.64 -1.45 -3.48
CA LEU A 90 -12.00 -2.48 -4.45
C LEU A 90 -12.13 -1.91 -5.87
N VAL A 91 -12.86 -0.79 -6.02
CA VAL A 91 -13.05 -0.12 -7.32
C VAL A 91 -11.70 0.33 -7.90
N PHE A 92 -10.88 1.00 -7.10
CA PHE A 92 -9.52 1.40 -7.51
C PHE A 92 -8.63 0.18 -7.81
N GLY A 93 -8.81 -0.93 -7.10
CA GLY A 93 -8.11 -2.19 -7.35
C GLY A 93 -8.46 -2.79 -8.70
N ILE A 94 -9.73 -2.84 -9.07
CA ILE A 94 -10.20 -3.33 -10.38
C ILE A 94 -9.70 -2.41 -11.50
N LEU A 95 -9.84 -1.09 -11.35
CA LEU A 95 -9.34 -0.11 -12.32
C LEU A 95 -7.83 -0.21 -12.49
N GLY A 96 -7.08 -0.33 -11.39
CA GLY A 96 -5.64 -0.53 -11.42
C GLY A 96 -5.25 -1.85 -12.11
N LEU A 97 -6.00 -2.93 -11.89
CA LEU A 97 -5.74 -4.20 -12.55
C LEU A 97 -5.89 -4.06 -14.07
N ALA A 98 -6.97 -3.41 -14.53
CA ALA A 98 -7.18 -3.13 -15.94
C ALA A 98 -6.06 -2.26 -16.53
N LEU A 99 -5.64 -1.20 -15.84
CA LEU A 99 -4.51 -0.36 -16.26
C LEU A 99 -3.19 -1.14 -16.33
N SER A 100 -2.95 -2.06 -15.39
CA SER A 100 -1.77 -2.94 -15.42
C SER A 100 -1.78 -3.89 -16.61
N ILE A 101 -2.93 -4.44 -16.98
CA ILE A 101 -3.07 -5.28 -18.19
C ILE A 101 -2.83 -4.44 -19.45
N ILE A 102 -3.45 -3.26 -19.54
CA ILE A 102 -3.26 -2.33 -20.67
C ILE A 102 -1.79 -1.97 -20.84
N TRP A 103 -1.09 -1.70 -19.74
CA TRP A 103 0.34 -1.40 -19.77
C TRP A 103 1.17 -2.61 -20.21
N LEU A 104 0.90 -3.80 -19.68
CA LEU A 104 1.59 -5.02 -20.07
C LEU A 104 1.41 -5.30 -21.58
N LEU A 105 0.19 -5.15 -22.08
CA LEU A 105 -0.10 -5.26 -23.52
C LEU A 105 0.65 -4.21 -24.34
N HIS A 106 0.74 -2.97 -23.85
CA HIS A 106 1.51 -1.94 -24.53
C HIS A 106 3.00 -2.31 -24.63
N ILE A 107 3.61 -2.82 -23.55
CA ILE A 107 5.01 -3.30 -23.59
C ILE A 107 5.16 -4.46 -24.58
N ILE A 108 4.25 -5.44 -24.60
CA ILE A 108 4.33 -6.58 -25.53
C ILE A 108 4.23 -6.11 -26.98
N VAL A 109 3.24 -5.28 -27.30
CA VAL A 109 2.96 -4.88 -28.70
C VAL A 109 3.97 -3.85 -29.21
N PHE A 110 4.46 -2.96 -28.34
CA PHE A 110 5.33 -1.86 -28.72
C PHE A 110 6.83 -2.16 -28.58
N MET A 111 7.25 -2.89 -27.54
CA MET A 111 8.68 -3.19 -27.30
C MET A 111 9.10 -4.58 -27.75
N LEU A 112 8.24 -5.60 -27.68
CA LEU A 112 8.65 -6.98 -27.97
C LEU A 112 8.64 -7.31 -29.48
N VAL A 113 7.78 -6.66 -30.26
CA VAL A 113 7.68 -6.85 -31.71
C VAL A 113 8.47 -5.76 -32.43
N ASN A 114 9.47 -6.17 -33.22
CA ASN A 114 10.22 -5.28 -34.12
C ASN A 114 9.85 -5.56 -35.57
N PRO A 115 9.33 -4.58 -36.36
CA PRO A 115 8.95 -3.21 -35.99
C PRO A 115 7.71 -3.15 -35.06
N PRO A 116 7.49 -2.04 -34.32
CA PRO A 116 6.39 -1.94 -33.36
C PRO A 116 5.05 -2.22 -34.06
N ALA A 117 4.35 -3.26 -33.60
CA ALA A 117 3.16 -3.75 -34.29
C ALA A 117 2.01 -2.73 -34.27
N PHE A 118 1.83 -2.02 -33.15
CA PHE A 118 0.80 -0.99 -33.01
C PHE A 118 1.09 -0.04 -31.83
N PRO A 119 1.08 1.30 -32.01
CA PRO A 119 1.26 2.27 -30.92
C PRO A 119 -0.02 2.43 -30.08
N PHE A 120 -0.54 1.33 -29.52
CA PHE A 120 -1.86 1.23 -28.88
C PHE A 120 -2.16 2.36 -27.90
N LEU A 121 -1.39 2.42 -26.82
CA LEU A 121 -1.65 3.33 -25.69
C LEU A 121 -1.34 4.78 -26.07
N ASN A 122 -0.32 5.00 -26.90
CA ASN A 122 0.03 6.32 -27.43
C ASN A 122 -1.09 6.90 -28.30
N GLN A 123 -1.73 6.07 -29.14
CA GLN A 123 -2.84 6.53 -29.97
C GLN A 123 -4.07 6.92 -29.13
N VAL A 124 -4.35 6.20 -28.04
CA VAL A 124 -5.40 6.59 -27.09
C VAL A 124 -5.13 7.97 -26.51
N PHE A 125 -3.90 8.25 -26.06
CA PHE A 125 -3.56 9.57 -25.52
C PHE A 125 -3.67 10.68 -26.56
N ILE A 126 -3.23 10.45 -27.80
CA ILE A 126 -3.36 11.42 -28.90
C ILE A 126 -4.84 11.70 -29.24
N GLN A 127 -5.71 10.67 -29.21
CA GLN A 127 -7.14 10.86 -29.43
C GLN A 127 -7.80 11.66 -28.30
N LEU A 128 -7.42 11.42 -27.05
CA LEU A 128 -7.89 12.21 -25.90
C LEU A 128 -7.41 13.66 -26.00
N ASP A 129 -6.16 13.87 -26.41
CA ASP A 129 -5.57 15.18 -26.62
C ASP A 129 -6.29 15.96 -27.74
N SER A 130 -6.64 15.27 -28.83
CA SER A 130 -7.40 15.87 -29.93
C SER A 130 -8.81 16.28 -29.54
N ALA A 131 -9.44 15.61 -28.56
CA ALA A 131 -10.77 16.00 -28.08
C ALA A 131 -10.69 17.27 -27.20
N TRP A 132 -9.72 17.30 -26.29
CA TRP A 132 -9.40 18.46 -25.48
C TRP A 132 -7.92 18.38 -25.09
N GLY A 133 -7.08 19.34 -25.50
CA GLY A 133 -5.62 19.26 -25.33
C GLY A 133 -5.13 19.14 -23.86
N LEU A 134 -6.01 19.36 -22.89
CA LEU A 134 -5.71 19.09 -21.48
C LEU A 134 -5.98 17.64 -21.07
N LEU A 135 -6.91 16.94 -21.72
CA LEU A 135 -7.29 15.56 -21.37
C LEU A 135 -6.18 14.57 -21.67
N GLY A 136 -5.52 14.67 -22.83
CA GLY A 136 -4.42 13.78 -23.19
C GLY A 136 -3.26 13.88 -22.20
N THR A 137 -2.80 15.10 -21.95
CA THR A 137 -1.73 15.39 -20.98
C THR A 137 -2.09 14.98 -19.55
N THR A 138 -3.31 15.26 -19.09
CA THR A 138 -3.77 14.88 -17.74
C THR A 138 -3.91 13.37 -17.59
N ALA A 139 -4.46 12.67 -18.59
CA ALA A 139 -4.59 11.22 -18.57
C ALA A 139 -3.21 10.54 -18.54
N PHE A 140 -2.25 11.04 -19.32
CA PHE A 140 -0.87 10.57 -19.28
C PHE A 140 -0.23 10.78 -17.90
N ALA A 141 -0.42 11.96 -17.29
CA ALA A 141 0.10 12.23 -15.95
C ALA A 141 -0.50 11.29 -14.87
N ILE A 142 -1.82 11.07 -14.90
CA ILE A 142 -2.50 10.12 -13.99
C ILE A 142 -1.96 8.71 -14.20
N PHE A 143 -1.74 8.30 -15.44
CA PHE A 143 -1.19 6.99 -15.78
C PHE A 143 0.24 6.81 -15.25
N CYS A 144 1.10 7.80 -15.43
CA CYS A 144 2.46 7.81 -14.88
C CYS A 144 2.44 7.77 -13.34
N TYR A 145 1.57 8.56 -12.71
CA TYR A 145 1.41 8.57 -11.25
C TYR A 145 0.95 7.19 -10.73
N TYR A 146 0.03 6.54 -11.44
CA TYR A 146 -0.41 5.18 -11.12
C TYR A 146 0.75 4.18 -11.18
N LEU A 147 1.57 4.22 -12.23
CA LEU A 147 2.72 3.32 -12.36
C LEU A 147 3.74 3.53 -11.23
N ILE A 148 4.05 4.79 -10.89
CA ILE A 148 4.94 5.12 -9.77
C ILE A 148 4.37 4.60 -8.46
N MET A 149 3.10 4.85 -8.18
CA MET A 149 2.45 4.36 -6.96
C MET A 149 2.49 2.82 -6.90
N SER A 150 2.33 2.16 -8.05
CA SER A 150 2.35 0.70 -8.14
C SER A 150 3.72 0.09 -7.84
N VAL A 151 4.79 0.74 -8.29
CA VAL A 151 6.16 0.38 -7.93
C VAL A 151 6.40 0.59 -6.43
N ILE A 152 6.05 1.77 -5.90
CA ILE A 152 6.21 2.08 -4.46
C ILE A 152 5.48 1.05 -3.59
N SER A 153 4.25 0.69 -3.96
CA SER A 153 3.49 -0.36 -3.25
C SER A 153 4.15 -1.74 -3.35
N GLY A 154 4.80 -2.06 -4.46
CA GLY A 154 5.60 -3.28 -4.58
C GLY A 154 6.78 -3.31 -3.62
N GLU A 155 7.51 -2.20 -3.51
CA GLU A 155 8.66 -2.07 -2.62
C GLU A 155 8.28 -2.15 -1.13
N MET A 156 7.06 -1.75 -0.76
CA MET A 156 6.54 -1.94 0.60
C MET A 156 6.44 -3.43 0.98
N HIS A 157 6.27 -4.33 0.01
CA HIS A 157 6.21 -5.78 0.20
C HIS A 157 7.57 -6.46 -0.03
N SER A 158 8.67 -5.69 -0.09
CA SER A 158 10.04 -6.20 -0.18
C SER A 158 10.46 -6.99 1.08
N ILE A 159 11.61 -7.67 0.98
CA ILE A 159 12.30 -8.41 2.05
C ILE A 159 12.37 -7.58 3.35
N HIS A 160 12.61 -6.27 3.24
CA HIS A 160 12.52 -5.34 4.36
C HIS A 160 11.27 -4.46 4.19
N PRO A 161 10.15 -4.78 4.87
CA PRO A 161 8.93 -4.03 4.70
C PRO A 161 9.13 -2.57 5.14
N MET A 162 8.72 -1.66 4.26
CA MET A 162 8.69 -0.23 4.55
C MET A 162 7.30 0.15 5.02
N LYS A 163 7.24 1.18 5.87
CA LYS A 163 6.01 1.76 6.42
C LYS A 163 6.02 3.27 6.27
N TYR A 164 4.85 3.83 5.98
CA TYR A 164 4.67 5.27 6.07
C TYR A 164 4.94 5.74 7.51
N GLN A 165 5.84 6.71 7.70
CA GLN A 165 6.25 7.28 9.00
C GLN A 165 6.96 6.34 10.00
N GLY A 166 7.07 5.04 9.73
CA GLY A 166 7.70 4.06 10.64
C GLY A 166 8.88 3.28 10.04
N THR A 167 9.33 3.63 8.83
CA THR A 167 10.43 2.89 8.17
C THR A 167 11.76 3.17 8.84
N LEU A 168 12.48 2.12 9.23
CA LEU A 168 13.88 2.23 9.62
C LEU A 168 14.73 2.64 8.42
N MET A 169 15.59 3.66 8.56
CA MET A 169 16.51 4.14 7.51
C MET A 169 17.28 2.99 6.84
N ASN A 170 17.70 1.99 7.62
CA ASN A 170 18.41 0.82 7.12
C ASN A 170 17.57 -0.03 6.15
N SER A 171 16.28 -0.22 6.44
CA SER A 171 15.35 -0.95 5.56
C SER A 171 15.14 -0.22 4.24
N PHE A 172 15.00 1.11 4.30
CA PHE A 172 14.87 1.95 3.11
C PHE A 172 16.11 1.86 2.22
N LEU A 173 17.30 2.07 2.80
CA LEU A 173 18.57 2.00 2.06
C LEU A 173 18.82 0.62 1.43
N PHE A 174 18.46 -0.46 2.11
CA PHE A 174 18.60 -1.81 1.58
C PHE A 174 17.70 -2.04 0.35
N ASN A 175 16.43 -1.62 0.42
CA ASN A 175 15.50 -1.73 -0.72
C ASN A 175 15.97 -0.87 -1.90
N VAL A 176 16.41 0.37 -1.64
CA VAL A 176 16.97 1.25 -2.68
C VAL A 176 18.22 0.64 -3.32
N ALA A 177 19.10 0.02 -2.53
CA ALA A 177 20.29 -0.65 -3.05
C ALA A 177 19.94 -1.82 -3.98
N ILE A 178 18.91 -2.61 -3.65
CA ILE A 178 18.42 -3.69 -4.54
C ILE A 178 17.90 -3.12 -5.85
N ILE A 179 17.12 -2.03 -5.83
CA ILE A 179 16.59 -1.39 -7.05
C ILE A 179 17.73 -0.91 -7.95
N LEU A 180 18.73 -0.23 -7.37
CA LEU A 180 19.89 0.25 -8.12
C LEU A 180 20.70 -0.90 -8.72
N LEU A 181 20.88 -2.00 -7.98
CA LEU A 181 21.57 -3.19 -8.45
C LEU A 181 20.81 -3.87 -9.60
N CYS A 182 19.48 -3.92 -9.53
CA CYS A 182 18.63 -4.43 -10.60
C CYS A 182 18.59 -3.52 -11.84
N SER A 183 18.79 -2.21 -11.68
CA SER A 183 18.77 -1.24 -12.79
C SER A 183 20.11 -1.08 -13.50
N THR A 184 21.22 -1.47 -12.87
CA THR A 184 22.58 -1.29 -13.41
C THR A 184 23.10 -2.51 -14.19
N ARG A 185 22.24 -3.50 -14.44
CA ARG A 185 22.56 -4.72 -15.18
C ARG A 185 21.61 -4.89 -16.36
#